data_AF-A0A7K0RIF2-F1
#
_entry.id   AF-A0A7K0RIF2-F1
#
_cell.length_a   1.000
_cell.length_b   1.000
_cell.length_c   1.000
_cell.angle_alpha   90.00
_cell.angle_beta   90.00
_cell.angle_gamma   90.00
#
_symmetry.space_group_name_H-M   'P 1'
#
loop_
_entity.id
_entity.type
_entity.pdbx_description
1 polymer ?
#
loop_
_entity_poly.entity_id
_entity_poly.type
_entity_poly.pdbx_seq_one_letter_code
_entity_poly.pdbx_strand_id
1 'polypeptide(L)'
;MSDQPETPDEVEVPVAPEGADPAQMSEEEMRAAYEAELKALRVEDLVAQTVVSLLNLGARKAGLLPGSEDEADPVQVSIAIEGIRRLLPLIEPALGENAASIKDALAQLQVAFAKMTGETVPSGDDAGGAESSPAPASAEPDGGTEEPGKSSGGLWTPGP
;
A
#
# COMPACT_ATOMS: atom_id res chain seq x y z
N MET A 1 -64.79 11.21 -35.12
CA MET A 1 -63.55 12.02 -35.06
C MET A 1 -62.53 11.17 -34.34
N SER A 2 -61.61 10.56 -35.07
CA SER A 2 -60.48 9.80 -34.52
C SER A 2 -59.25 10.67 -34.66
N ASP A 3 -58.71 11.10 -33.53
CA ASP A 3 -57.47 11.87 -33.45
C ASP A 3 -56.29 10.96 -33.83
N GLN A 4 -55.45 11.47 -34.73
CA GLN A 4 -54.31 10.79 -35.32
C GLN A 4 -53.06 11.25 -34.56
N PRO A 5 -52.16 10.37 -34.09
CA PRO A 5 -50.92 10.83 -33.48
C PRO A 5 -50.04 11.41 -34.58
N GLU A 6 -49.81 12.73 -34.51
CA GLU A 6 -48.83 13.41 -35.36
C GLU A 6 -47.44 12.84 -35.07
N THR A 7 -46.75 12.44 -36.14
CA THR A 7 -45.34 12.06 -36.13
C THR A 7 -44.51 13.28 -35.71
N PRO A 8 -43.61 13.17 -34.71
CA PRO A 8 -42.76 14.29 -34.37
C PRO A 8 -41.80 14.58 -35.52
N ASP A 9 -41.75 15.86 -35.89
CA ASP A 9 -40.80 16.49 -36.80
C ASP A 9 -39.40 15.88 -36.66
N GLU A 10 -38.84 15.52 -37.81
CA GLU A 10 -37.47 15.09 -37.98
C GLU A 10 -36.58 16.22 -37.47
N VAL A 11 -35.96 16.02 -36.30
CA VAL A 11 -34.98 16.96 -35.75
C VAL A 11 -33.82 16.98 -36.72
N GLU A 12 -33.76 18.03 -37.53
CA GLU A 12 -32.60 18.36 -38.36
C GLU A 12 -31.41 18.54 -37.41
N VAL A 13 -30.64 17.47 -37.26
CA VAL A 13 -29.42 17.48 -36.45
C VAL A 13 -28.50 18.49 -37.14
N PRO A 14 -28.12 19.61 -36.50
CA PRO A 14 -27.17 20.52 -37.11
C PRO A 14 -25.88 19.73 -37.33
N VAL A 15 -25.52 19.56 -38.60
CA VAL A 15 -24.24 18.96 -39.00
C VAL A 15 -23.17 19.85 -38.37
N ALA A 16 -22.50 19.32 -37.34
CA ALA A 16 -21.35 19.98 -36.74
C ALA A 16 -20.34 20.28 -37.86
N PRO A 17 -19.69 21.46 -37.88
CA PRO A 17 -18.70 21.74 -38.91
C PRO A 17 -17.63 20.65 -38.88
N GLU A 18 -17.57 19.93 -40.00
CA GLU A 18 -16.62 18.88 -40.29
C GLU A 18 -15.21 19.50 -40.37
N GLY A 19 -14.28 18.98 -39.59
CA GLY A 19 -12.84 19.22 -39.78
C GLY A 19 -12.24 20.43 -39.07
N ALA A 20 -12.05 20.34 -37.74
CA ALA A 20 -10.80 20.85 -37.16
C ALA A 20 -9.80 19.68 -37.19
N ASP A 21 -9.08 19.58 -38.31
CA ASP A 21 -8.02 18.60 -38.48
C ASP A 21 -6.87 18.98 -37.52
N PRO A 22 -6.42 18.12 -36.57
CA PRO A 22 -5.33 18.45 -35.65
C PRO A 22 -4.01 18.80 -36.37
N ALA A 23 -3.91 18.51 -37.66
CA ALA A 23 -2.81 18.91 -38.53
C ALA A 23 -2.81 20.39 -38.95
N GLN A 24 -3.83 21.19 -38.61
CA GLN A 24 -3.92 22.61 -38.98
C GLN A 24 -3.41 23.60 -37.92
N MET A 25 -3.08 23.13 -36.70
CA MET A 25 -2.39 23.97 -35.73
C MET A 25 -1.00 24.33 -36.26
N SER A 26 -0.67 25.63 -36.28
CA SER A 26 0.67 26.05 -36.74
C SER A 26 1.76 25.49 -35.81
N GLU A 27 3.00 25.30 -36.28
CA GLU A 27 4.10 24.80 -35.44
C GLU A 27 4.31 25.67 -34.18
N GLU A 28 4.12 26.98 -34.31
CA GLU A 28 4.22 27.94 -33.21
C GLU A 28 3.08 27.77 -32.19
N GLU A 29 1.85 27.53 -32.67
CA GLU A 29 0.70 27.27 -31.81
C GLU A 29 0.80 25.91 -31.09
N MET A 30 1.31 24.87 -31.76
CA MET A 30 1.62 23.58 -31.13
C MET A 30 2.69 23.71 -30.05
N ARG A 31 3.75 24.49 -30.31
CA ARG A 31 4.80 24.76 -29.31
C ARG A 31 4.24 25.52 -28.10
N ALA A 32 3.45 26.57 -28.34
CA ALA A 32 2.82 27.34 -27.28
C ALA A 32 1.85 26.50 -26.43
N ALA A 33 1.07 25.62 -27.04
CA ALA A 33 0.17 24.71 -26.33
C ALA A 33 0.95 23.72 -25.43
N TYR A 34 2.03 23.14 -25.96
CA TYR A 34 2.91 22.25 -25.18
C TYR A 34 3.59 22.96 -24.01
N GLU A 35 4.09 24.19 -24.21
CA GLU A 35 4.68 25.01 -23.14
C GLU A 35 3.64 25.36 -22.06
N ALA A 36 2.41 25.65 -22.46
CA ALA A 36 1.32 25.91 -21.53
C ALA A 36 0.97 24.66 -20.70
N GLU A 37 0.96 23.48 -21.32
CA GLU A 37 0.75 22.21 -20.63
C GLU A 37 1.87 21.92 -19.62
N LEU A 38 3.13 22.05 -20.03
CA LEU A 38 4.28 21.88 -19.14
C LEU A 38 4.25 22.83 -17.93
N LYS A 39 3.78 24.06 -18.13
CA LYS A 39 3.64 25.05 -17.06
C LYS A 39 2.51 24.71 -16.08
N ALA A 40 1.47 24.02 -16.54
CA ALA A 40 0.35 23.60 -15.71
C ALA A 40 0.68 22.36 -14.88
N LEU A 41 1.59 21.50 -15.35
CA LEU A 41 2.00 20.30 -14.64
C LEU A 41 2.73 20.63 -13.33
N ARG A 42 2.26 20.02 -12.25
CA ARG A 42 2.93 20.07 -10.96
C ARG A 42 3.73 18.79 -10.74
N VAL A 43 4.89 18.93 -10.10
CA VAL A 43 5.75 17.79 -9.77
C VAL A 43 5.05 16.88 -8.77
N GLU A 44 4.31 17.46 -7.82
CA GLU A 44 3.52 16.75 -6.81
C GLU A 44 2.48 15.83 -7.45
N ASP A 45 1.82 16.28 -8.53
CA ASP A 45 0.81 15.50 -9.24
C ASP A 45 1.45 14.29 -9.96
N LEU A 46 2.62 14.49 -10.59
CA LEU A 46 3.38 13.39 -11.21
C LEU A 46 3.88 12.38 -10.18
N VAL A 47 4.33 12.85 -9.02
CA VAL A 47 4.74 11.96 -7.92
C VAL A 47 3.54 11.20 -7.36
N ALA A 48 2.38 11.85 -7.20
CA ALA A 48 1.14 11.19 -6.80
C ALA A 48 0.71 10.11 -7.80
N GLN A 49 0.72 10.42 -9.10
CA GLN A 49 0.44 9.45 -10.16
C GLN A 49 1.42 8.27 -10.13
N THR A 50 2.70 8.55 -9.87
CA THR A 50 3.74 7.51 -9.73
C THR A 50 3.47 6.61 -8.52
N VAL A 51 3.13 7.19 -7.37
CA VAL A 51 2.78 6.43 -6.16
C VAL A 51 1.59 5.51 -6.41
N VAL A 52 0.53 5.99 -7.07
CA VAL A 52 -0.64 5.17 -7.44
C VAL A 52 -0.24 4.05 -8.40
N SER A 53 0.62 4.35 -9.37
CA SER A 53 1.11 3.34 -10.32
C SER A 53 1.93 2.25 -9.64
N LEU A 54 2.82 2.63 -8.71
CA LEU A 54 3.61 1.69 -7.90
C LEU A 54 2.71 0.85 -6.99
N LEU A 55 1.66 1.43 -6.42
CA LEU A 55 0.71 0.71 -5.58
C LEU A 55 -0.04 -0.36 -6.38
N ASN A 56 -0.56 0.00 -7.56
CA ASN A 56 -1.27 -0.93 -8.44
C ASN A 56 -0.35 -2.04 -8.95
N LEU A 57 0.86 -1.68 -9.38
CA LEU A 57 1.83 -2.66 -9.85
C LEU A 57 2.32 -3.56 -8.70
N GLY A 58 2.58 -2.98 -7.53
CA GLY A 58 2.96 -3.71 -6.32
C GLY A 58 1.88 -4.70 -5.90
N ALA A 59 0.60 -4.30 -5.92
CA ALA A 59 -0.51 -5.19 -5.62
C ALA A 59 -0.62 -6.35 -6.61
N ARG A 60 -0.36 -6.11 -7.91
CA ARG A 60 -0.30 -7.17 -8.93
C ARG A 60 0.86 -8.13 -8.67
N LYS A 61 2.05 -7.60 -8.36
CA LYS A 61 3.23 -8.41 -7.99
C LYS A 61 3.13 -9.07 -6.61
N ALA A 62 2.15 -8.68 -5.81
CA ALA A 62 1.79 -9.38 -4.58
C ALA A 62 0.70 -10.45 -4.79
N GLY A 63 0.19 -10.63 -6.02
CA GLY A 63 -0.90 -11.56 -6.30
C GLY A 63 -2.24 -11.15 -5.68
N LEU A 64 -2.43 -9.86 -5.37
CA LEU A 64 -3.65 -9.36 -4.72
C LEU A 64 -4.77 -9.04 -5.71
N LEU A 65 -4.45 -8.93 -6.99
CA LEU A 65 -5.44 -8.68 -8.05
C LEU A 65 -5.93 -10.03 -8.63
N PRO A 66 -7.22 -10.14 -8.99
CA PRO A 66 -7.73 -11.34 -9.66
C PRO A 66 -6.92 -11.69 -10.91
N GLY A 67 -6.44 -12.92 -11.01
CA GLY A 67 -5.65 -13.40 -12.15
C GLY A 67 -4.20 -12.92 -12.17
N SER A 68 -3.64 -12.55 -11.01
CA SER A 68 -2.22 -12.19 -10.85
C SER A 68 -1.47 -13.11 -9.87
N GLU A 69 -2.09 -14.21 -9.44
CA GLU A 69 -1.55 -15.14 -8.46
C GLU A 69 -0.22 -15.76 -8.91
N ASP A 70 -0.05 -15.98 -10.22
CA ASP A 70 1.16 -16.51 -10.85
C ASP A 70 2.24 -15.44 -11.12
N GLU A 71 1.92 -14.15 -10.93
CA GLU A 71 2.85 -13.03 -11.08
C GLU A 71 3.56 -12.61 -9.79
N ALA A 72 3.35 -13.36 -8.70
CA ALA A 72 3.90 -13.07 -7.39
C ALA A 72 5.44 -12.95 -7.40
N ASP A 73 5.95 -11.76 -7.07
CA ASP A 73 7.38 -11.44 -7.06
C ASP A 73 7.74 -10.60 -5.82
N PRO A 74 8.24 -11.23 -4.74
CA PRO A 74 8.59 -10.53 -3.51
C PRO A 74 9.63 -9.41 -3.74
N VAL A 75 10.58 -9.59 -4.65
CA VAL A 75 11.61 -8.58 -4.91
C VAL A 75 10.96 -7.33 -5.50
N GLN A 76 10.08 -7.47 -6.49
CA GLN A 76 9.37 -6.31 -7.05
C GLN A 76 8.43 -5.65 -6.06
N VAL A 77 7.75 -6.42 -5.21
CA VAL A 77 6.90 -5.88 -4.15
C VAL A 77 7.72 -5.05 -3.16
N SER A 78 8.91 -5.53 -2.76
CA SER A 78 9.80 -4.77 -1.86
C SER A 78 10.23 -3.43 -2.46
N ILE A 79 10.55 -3.40 -3.76
CA ILE A 79 10.93 -2.17 -4.49
C ILE A 79 9.76 -1.19 -4.52
N ALA A 80 8.54 -1.67 -4.80
CA ALA A 80 7.35 -0.83 -4.81
C ALA A 80 7.07 -0.23 -3.42
N ILE A 81 7.14 -1.05 -2.36
CA ILE A 81 6.96 -0.59 -0.97
C ILE A 81 7.98 0.50 -0.63
N GLU A 82 9.27 0.28 -0.90
CA GLU A 82 10.32 1.25 -0.60
C GLU A 82 10.16 2.55 -1.40
N GLY A 83 9.79 2.44 -2.68
CA GLY A 83 9.49 3.61 -3.51
C GLY A 83 8.35 4.44 -2.93
N ILE A 84 7.24 3.81 -2.58
CA ILE A 84 6.07 4.50 -2.01
C ILE A 84 6.41 5.11 -0.65
N ARG A 85 7.10 4.37 0.24
CA ARG A 85 7.50 4.86 1.58
C ARG A 85 8.34 6.14 1.52
N ARG A 86 9.16 6.30 0.47
CA ARG A 86 10.02 7.47 0.29
C ARG A 86 9.31 8.63 -0.40
N LEU A 87 8.41 8.34 -1.33
CA LEU A 87 7.71 9.38 -2.10
C LEU A 87 6.49 9.95 -1.36
N LEU A 88 5.73 9.11 -0.66
CA LEU A 88 4.47 9.49 -0.02
C LEU A 88 4.61 10.69 0.95
N PRO A 89 5.62 10.77 1.83
CA PRO A 89 5.77 11.91 2.73
C PRO A 89 5.99 13.25 2.01
N LEU A 90 6.49 13.23 0.77
CA LEU A 90 6.76 14.45 -0.01
C LEU A 90 5.47 15.06 -0.58
N ILE A 91 4.46 14.23 -0.83
CA ILE A 91 3.18 14.63 -1.45
C ILE A 91 2.00 14.60 -0.49
N GLU A 92 2.20 14.14 0.75
CA GLU A 92 1.12 14.00 1.73
C GLU A 92 0.25 15.26 1.90
N PRO A 93 0.83 16.49 1.99
CA PRO A 93 0.03 17.70 2.07
C PRO A 93 -0.82 17.97 0.82
N ALA A 94 -0.32 17.57 -0.37
CA ALA A 94 -1.01 17.75 -1.64
C ALA A 94 -2.14 16.72 -1.85
N LEU A 95 -2.01 15.52 -1.25
CA LEU A 95 -3.03 14.47 -1.32
C LEU A 95 -4.29 14.79 -0.51
N GLY A 96 -4.18 15.59 0.54
CA GLY A 96 -5.30 15.95 1.41
C GLY A 96 -6.01 14.71 1.98
N GLU A 97 -7.33 14.62 1.76
CA GLU A 97 -8.16 13.50 2.24
C GLU A 97 -7.77 12.13 1.65
N ASN A 98 -7.13 12.10 0.47
CA ASN A 98 -6.67 10.87 -0.18
C ASN A 98 -5.41 10.27 0.48
N ALA A 99 -4.74 11.01 1.37
CA ALA A 99 -3.52 10.51 2.01
C ALA A 99 -3.79 9.26 2.86
N ALA A 100 -4.93 9.19 3.54
CA ALA A 100 -5.29 8.07 4.40
C ALA A 100 -5.47 6.77 3.60
N SER A 101 -6.21 6.81 2.49
CA SER A 101 -6.47 5.64 1.65
C SER A 101 -5.18 5.09 1.02
N ILE A 102 -4.25 5.96 0.61
CA ILE A 102 -2.95 5.55 0.07
C ILE A 102 -2.09 4.88 1.16
N LYS A 103 -2.11 5.40 2.40
CA LYS A 103 -1.41 4.78 3.54
C LYS A 103 -1.98 3.40 3.88
N ASP A 104 -3.31 3.26 3.89
CA ASP A 104 -3.97 1.98 4.15
C ASP A 104 -3.63 0.95 3.09
N ALA A 105 -3.61 1.34 1.81
CA ALA A 105 -3.23 0.45 0.73
C ALA A 105 -1.75 0.04 0.80
N LEU A 106 -0.86 0.97 1.18
CA LEU A 106 0.55 0.64 1.44
C LEU A 106 0.69 -0.36 2.58
N ALA A 107 -0.07 -0.20 3.67
CA ALA A 107 -0.06 -1.14 4.80
C ALA A 107 -0.54 -2.54 4.37
N GLN A 108 -1.60 -2.63 3.57
CA GLN A 108 -2.07 -3.90 3.01
C GLN A 108 -1.01 -4.57 2.13
N LEU A 109 -0.31 -3.79 1.31
CA LEU A 109 0.78 -4.28 0.48
C LEU A 109 1.95 -4.82 1.33
N GLN A 110 2.30 -4.14 2.43
CA GLN A 110 3.33 -4.58 3.37
C GLN A 110 2.96 -5.89 4.08
N VAL A 111 1.70 -6.05 4.48
CA VAL A 111 1.19 -7.30 5.06
C VAL A 111 1.26 -8.44 4.04
N ALA A 112 0.91 -8.19 2.78
CA ALA A 112 1.04 -9.18 1.72
C ALA A 112 2.51 -9.59 1.51
N PHE A 113 3.41 -8.61 1.47
CA PHE A 113 4.85 -8.86 1.36
C PHE A 113 5.40 -9.73 2.50
N ALA A 114 5.05 -9.43 3.75
CA ALA A 114 5.49 -10.23 4.91
C ALA A 114 5.02 -11.69 4.82
N LYS A 115 3.81 -11.92 4.31
CA LYS A 115 3.29 -13.28 4.05
C LYS A 115 4.08 -13.99 2.95
N MET A 116 4.53 -13.27 1.93
CA MET A 116 5.32 -13.83 0.83
C MET A 116 6.74 -14.21 1.25
N THR A 117 7.37 -13.43 2.15
CA THR A 117 8.75 -13.66 2.59
C THR A 117 8.86 -14.65 3.76
N GLY A 118 7.72 -15.08 4.33
CA GLY A 118 7.70 -15.92 5.52
C GLY A 118 8.24 -15.20 6.76
N GLU A 119 8.41 -13.89 6.69
CA GLU A 119 8.86 -13.08 7.81
C GLU A 119 7.63 -12.80 8.69
N THR A 120 7.47 -13.63 9.72
CA THR A 120 6.57 -13.31 10.82
C THR A 120 7.07 -12.02 11.46
N VAL A 121 6.43 -10.90 11.14
CA VAL A 121 6.58 -9.67 11.92
C VAL A 121 6.27 -10.06 13.36
N PRO A 122 7.21 -9.92 14.31
CA PRO A 122 6.86 -10.07 15.71
C PRO A 122 5.84 -8.96 15.99
N SER A 123 4.58 -9.32 16.20
CA SER A 123 3.63 -8.43 16.85
C SER A 123 4.25 -8.07 18.20
N GLY A 124 4.70 -6.83 18.32
CA GLY A 124 5.22 -6.28 19.57
C GLY A 124 4.10 -6.17 20.58
N ASP A 125 3.82 -7.27 21.28
CA ASP A 125 3.11 -7.35 22.55
C ASP A 125 3.64 -8.58 23.30
N ASP A 126 4.93 -8.56 23.64
CA ASP A 126 5.46 -9.33 24.76
C ASP A 126 5.90 -8.33 25.84
N ALA A 127 4.89 -7.77 26.49
CA ALA A 127 5.02 -7.09 27.75
C ALA A 127 4.26 -7.92 28.80
N GLY A 128 4.99 -8.85 29.42
CA GLY A 128 4.80 -9.24 30.81
C GLY A 128 3.43 -9.80 31.21
N GLY A 129 3.38 -11.12 31.40
CA GLY A 129 2.23 -11.75 32.04
C GLY A 129 2.48 -13.20 32.39
N ALA A 130 3.40 -13.43 33.34
CA ALA A 130 3.56 -14.72 33.97
C ALA A 130 2.30 -15.07 34.79
N GLU A 131 1.40 -15.90 34.24
CA GLU A 131 0.40 -16.61 35.04
C GLU A 131 0.15 -18.01 34.46
N SER A 132 0.82 -19.01 35.04
CA SER A 132 0.32 -20.38 35.05
C SER A 132 -0.05 -20.73 36.49
N SER A 133 -1.37 -20.79 36.71
CA SER A 133 -2.04 -21.27 37.92
C SER A 133 -1.92 -22.81 38.08
N PRO A 134 -2.31 -23.39 39.23
CA PRO A 134 -1.56 -24.47 39.88
C PRO A 134 -2.21 -25.87 39.89
N ALA A 135 -1.45 -26.81 40.48
CA ALA A 135 -1.85 -28.09 41.12
C ALA A 135 -1.91 -29.36 40.20
N PRO A 136 -1.67 -30.59 40.72
CA PRO A 136 -2.10 -31.08 42.02
C PRO A 136 -1.01 -31.62 42.97
N ALA A 137 -1.34 -31.53 44.26
CA ALA A 137 -0.69 -32.19 45.37
C ALA A 137 -0.97 -33.71 45.37
N SER A 138 0.05 -34.50 45.73
CA SER A 138 -0.14 -35.83 46.32
C SER A 138 1.07 -36.20 47.19
N ALA A 139 0.73 -36.57 48.42
CA ALA A 139 1.48 -37.36 49.41
C ALA A 139 2.70 -36.72 50.12
N GLU A 140 2.45 -36.27 51.36
CA GLU A 140 3.36 -36.43 52.50
C GLU A 140 3.49 -37.91 52.90
N PRO A 141 4.32 -38.29 53.90
CA PRO A 141 5.71 -37.91 54.21
C PRO A 141 6.58 -39.16 54.52
N ASP A 142 7.91 -39.03 54.59
CA ASP A 142 8.68 -39.56 55.75
C ASP A 142 10.17 -39.13 55.69
N GLY A 143 10.74 -38.83 56.85
CA GLY A 143 12.15 -39.09 57.15
C GLY A 143 13.22 -38.06 56.73
N GLY A 144 13.58 -37.17 57.66
CA GLY A 144 14.97 -37.03 58.14
C GLY A 144 16.06 -36.39 57.25
N THR A 145 16.51 -35.21 57.70
CA THR A 145 17.92 -34.78 57.83
C THR A 145 18.84 -34.75 56.59
N GLU A 146 19.13 -33.53 56.09
CA GLU A 146 20.45 -32.85 55.99
C GLU A 146 20.59 -31.93 54.76
N GLU A 147 20.68 -30.62 55.04
CA GLU A 147 21.32 -29.57 54.21
C GLU A 147 22.85 -29.54 54.53
N PRO A 148 23.72 -28.69 53.92
CA PRO A 148 23.60 -27.82 52.73
C PRO A 148 24.86 -27.86 51.80
N GLY A 149 24.82 -27.22 50.61
CA GLY A 149 26.02 -27.17 49.75
C GLY A 149 26.05 -26.26 48.52
N LYS A 150 25.89 -24.95 48.72
CA LYS A 150 26.53 -23.82 48.00
C LYS A 150 26.33 -23.60 46.48
N SER A 151 25.71 -22.46 46.21
CA SER A 151 25.77 -21.64 45.01
C SER A 151 27.01 -20.75 44.97
N SER A 152 27.62 -20.62 43.79
CA SER A 152 28.48 -19.50 43.34
C SER A 152 28.60 -19.65 41.82
N GLY A 153 28.28 -18.68 40.96
CA GLY A 153 28.71 -17.29 40.99
C GLY A 153 29.63 -17.08 39.79
N GLY A 154 29.06 -16.83 38.60
CA GLY A 154 29.79 -16.63 37.36
C GLY A 154 29.44 -15.27 36.74
N LEU A 155 30.12 -14.24 37.22
CA LEU A 155 30.09 -12.86 36.74
C LEU A 155 30.83 -12.78 35.39
N TRP A 156 30.14 -12.41 34.30
CA TRP A 156 30.76 -12.18 32.99
C TRP A 156 30.97 -10.68 32.75
N THR A 157 32.15 -10.28 32.27
CA THR A 157 32.46 -8.92 31.82
C THR A 157 33.12 -8.94 30.44
N PRO A 158 32.75 -8.02 29.51
CA PRO A 158 33.41 -7.88 28.21
C PRO A 158 34.60 -6.90 28.24
N GLY A 159 35.60 -7.17 27.39
CA GLY A 159 36.89 -6.49 27.29
C GLY A 159 36.93 -5.22 26.41
N PRO A 160 38.12 -4.61 26.26
CA PRO A 160 38.34 -3.16 26.08
C PRO A 160 38.05 -2.60 24.69
#